data_AF-A0A7S4SIJ0-F1
#
_entry.id   AF-A0A7S4SIJ0-F1
#
_cell.length_a   1.000
_cell.length_b   1.000
_cell.length_c   1.000
_cell.angle_alpha   90.00
_cell.angle_beta   90.00
_cell.angle_gamma   90.00
#
_symmetry.space_group_name_H-M   'P 1'
#
loop_
_entity.id
_entity.type
_entity.pdbx_description
1 polymer ?
#
loop_
_entity_poly.entity_id
_entity_poly.type
_entity_poly.pdbx_seq_one_letter_code
_entity_poly.pdbx_strand_id
1 'polypeptide(L)'
;MDSSANGLRSLQEESNRILILGNSETNGSDNSVCTSKYSILTFFPKALREQFRRVGNVYFLTIGVIMFIGQYTDAWNSSISPWTTLGPLGIVISVSLVQEGYADVARHRNDKKTNTHPCILLKCAEDLDKSDKKRVRDESVFNGKDIEISLDIHQRSEDESNLPLPKAYTTSVSIDVKNEKTKTVKLAFERVQRKDIYAGDIVLMKSRDMVPADIILLATSNQGGSAYIETSSIDGETNLKLRASPRITDDLATGSSIRNLNLITEAETLEQAAKRLVRLTLLGYPGGKNAADNPANNSSGRNMIKQKSTIIKGKFSTTRKSLAFRGSLTSSVDKKAKAEDKERYVTSLLSEPPNPNVNNYTGKLTLPPGKDGDPSITIPLNNDNILLRGAVLRNTEWAIGVACFTGDDTKLVLNSFTTPSKFSNLDKLMNKTVYVIFFVMIVLISLMAIGAVVTNSNRFDEFWYFGLNKNTTQVWPYLPDLPPPEWETTTDNFIQQFLLFLTLLSSFVPLSLYVTVEIVTFWMMYFINTDKDIYHPKTDTPALARSTIVTDLGRVSYIFSDKTGTLTRNVMRFKRCSVDGLAFGAPIEKKSPKATQEKEEEKSKEGDGNISSEAFHPLKQLLVGTVSIPSLET
;
A
#
# COMPACT_ATOMS: atom_id res chain seq x y z
N MET A 1 -11.21 -14.07 13.25
CA MET A 1 -11.65 -13.33 14.45
C MET A 1 -10.98 -11.96 14.60
N ASP A 2 -10.22 -11.47 13.60
CA ASP A 2 -9.59 -10.13 13.64
C ASP A 2 -10.41 -8.99 13.00
N SER A 3 -11.60 -9.27 12.44
CA SER A 3 -12.42 -8.21 11.82
C SER A 3 -13.21 -7.37 12.83
N SER A 4 -13.41 -7.87 14.05
CA SER A 4 -14.15 -7.16 15.11
C SER A 4 -13.28 -6.24 15.96
N ALA A 5 -11.95 -6.39 15.93
CA ALA A 5 -11.03 -5.49 16.62
C ALA A 5 -10.77 -4.19 15.84
N ASN A 6 -10.88 -4.22 14.50
CA ASN A 6 -10.74 -3.02 13.65
C ASN A 6 -11.98 -2.12 13.69
N GLY A 7 -13.18 -2.66 13.94
CA GLY A 7 -14.41 -1.87 14.04
C GLY A 7 -14.54 -1.04 15.34
N LEU A 8 -13.72 -1.32 16.35
CA LEU A 8 -13.70 -0.57 17.61
C LEU A 8 -12.61 0.51 17.64
N ARG A 9 -11.61 0.47 16.75
CA ARG A 9 -10.67 1.57 16.52
C ARG A 9 -11.30 2.70 15.69
N SER A 10 -12.24 2.37 14.79
CA SER A 10 -12.84 3.34 13.87
C SER A 10 -13.77 4.38 14.49
N LEU A 11 -14.11 4.29 15.79
CA LEU A 11 -14.99 5.26 16.46
C LEU A 11 -14.24 6.18 17.45
N GLN A 12 -12.94 5.96 17.67
CA GLN A 12 -12.15 6.72 18.65
C GLN A 12 -11.16 7.71 18.01
N GLU A 13 -11.07 7.76 16.67
CA GLU A 13 -10.04 8.52 15.91
C GLU A 13 -10.62 9.59 14.96
N GLU A 14 -11.83 10.11 15.21
CA GLU A 14 -12.35 11.31 14.50
C GLU A 14 -11.81 12.63 15.08
N SER A 15 -10.62 12.61 15.70
CA SER A 15 -9.97 13.83 16.19
C SER A 15 -8.86 14.24 15.24
N ASN A 16 -8.86 15.51 14.81
CA ASN A 16 -7.77 16.11 14.03
C ASN A 16 -6.41 15.81 14.68
N ARG A 17 -5.44 15.39 13.86
CA ARG A 17 -4.09 15.02 14.34
C ARG A 17 -3.23 16.28 14.41
N ILE A 18 -2.61 16.52 15.57
CA ILE A 18 -1.64 17.61 15.78
C ILE A 18 -0.25 17.01 15.74
N LEU A 19 0.54 17.38 14.74
CA LEU A 19 1.94 17.00 14.58
C LEU A 19 2.84 18.17 14.97
N ILE A 20 3.93 17.90 15.70
CA ILE A 20 4.97 18.88 16.00
C ILE A 20 6.12 18.66 15.02
N LEU A 21 6.51 19.69 14.27
CA LEU A 21 7.55 19.53 13.25
C LEU A 21 8.91 19.20 13.90
N GLY A 22 9.56 18.16 13.39
CA GLY A 22 10.85 17.67 13.88
C GLY A 22 10.73 16.61 14.99
N ASN A 23 9.53 16.37 15.51
CA ASN A 23 9.27 15.28 16.45
C ASN A 23 8.80 14.03 15.69
N SER A 24 9.53 12.92 15.81
CA SER A 24 9.11 11.64 15.21
C SER A 24 8.03 10.98 16.07
N GLU A 25 6.80 10.89 15.58
CA GLU A 25 5.73 10.16 16.28
C GLU A 25 5.87 8.65 16.10
N THR A 26 6.70 8.01 16.94
CA THR A 26 6.92 6.54 16.90
C THR A 26 5.71 5.71 17.35
N ASN A 27 4.70 6.33 17.97
CA ASN A 27 3.47 5.65 18.40
C ASN A 27 2.40 5.60 17.30
N GLY A 28 2.66 6.23 16.15
CA GLY A 28 1.75 6.27 15.00
C GLY A 28 1.90 5.07 14.06
N SER A 29 1.33 5.20 12.86
CA SER A 29 1.43 4.23 11.77
C SER A 29 2.85 4.16 11.18
N ASP A 30 3.43 2.96 11.16
CA ASP A 30 4.73 2.69 10.52
C ASP A 30 4.65 2.91 9.00
N ASN A 31 5.68 3.48 8.36
CA ASN A 31 5.66 3.75 6.92
C ASN A 31 5.89 2.51 6.01
N SER A 32 5.74 1.32 6.57
CA SER A 32 5.87 0.07 5.83
C SER A 32 4.63 -0.20 4.97
N VAL A 33 4.84 -0.72 3.76
CA VAL A 33 3.75 -1.26 2.92
C VAL A 33 3.89 -2.77 2.82
N CYS A 34 2.77 -3.45 3.01
CA CYS A 34 2.66 -4.91 2.89
C CYS A 34 1.58 -5.26 1.86
N THR A 35 2.00 -5.80 0.72
CA THR A 35 1.12 -6.32 -0.33
C THR A 35 1.03 -7.85 -0.32
N SER A 36 1.90 -8.51 0.45
CA SER A 36 1.87 -9.95 0.68
C SER A 36 0.56 -10.41 1.33
N LYS A 37 0.12 -11.64 1.00
CA LYS A 37 -1.10 -12.22 1.57
C LYS A 37 -0.83 -12.94 2.89
N TYR A 38 0.37 -13.50 3.02
CA TYR A 38 0.69 -14.41 4.10
C TYR A 38 1.95 -13.96 4.85
N SER A 39 1.89 -14.06 6.17
CA SER A 39 3.09 -14.12 7.00
C SER A 39 3.58 -15.57 7.09
N ILE A 40 4.86 -15.78 7.41
CA ILE A 40 5.49 -17.11 7.51
C ILE A 40 4.64 -18.09 8.35
N LEU A 41 4.10 -17.63 9.48
CA LEU A 41 3.27 -18.46 10.37
C LEU A 41 1.81 -18.59 9.90
N THR A 42 1.30 -17.62 9.15
CA THR A 42 -0.10 -17.63 8.69
C THR A 42 -0.26 -18.24 7.31
N PHE A 43 0.83 -18.50 6.60
CA PHE A 43 0.86 -19.10 5.27
C PHE A 43 0.16 -20.45 5.26
N PHE A 44 0.68 -21.43 5.99
CA PHE A 44 0.13 -22.79 5.98
C PHE A 44 -1.36 -22.84 6.36
N PRO A 45 -1.83 -22.28 7.49
CA PRO A 45 -3.25 -22.39 7.87
C PRO A 45 -4.19 -21.63 6.93
N LYS A 46 -3.80 -20.44 6.44
CA LYS A 46 -4.66 -19.67 5.54
C LYS A 46 -4.68 -20.24 4.13
N ALA A 47 -3.53 -20.68 3.61
CA ALA A 47 -3.42 -21.30 2.29
C ALA A 47 -4.14 -22.67 2.28
N LEU A 48 -4.00 -23.47 3.33
CA LEU A 48 -4.73 -24.73 3.46
C LEU A 48 -6.25 -24.50 3.50
N ARG A 49 -6.72 -23.50 4.26
CA ARG A 49 -8.13 -23.10 4.27
C ARG A 49 -8.62 -22.67 2.88
N GLU A 50 -7.77 -22.02 2.09
CA GLU A 50 -8.08 -21.60 0.72
C GLU A 50 -8.19 -22.83 -0.21
N GLN A 51 -7.32 -23.83 -0.06
CA GLN A 51 -7.43 -25.11 -0.78
C GLN A 51 -8.71 -25.87 -0.43
N PHE A 52 -9.13 -25.88 0.84
CA PHE A 52 -10.38 -26.51 1.27
C PHE A 52 -11.63 -25.65 1.05
N ARG A 53 -11.49 -24.44 0.50
CA ARG A 53 -12.62 -23.68 -0.04
C ARG A 53 -13.13 -24.30 -1.36
N ARG A 54 -12.35 -25.19 -1.99
CA ARG A 54 -12.77 -26.03 -3.11
C ARG A 54 -13.50 -27.26 -2.57
N VAL A 55 -14.74 -27.45 -3.03
CA VAL A 55 -15.64 -28.49 -2.51
C VAL A 55 -15.09 -29.89 -2.77
N GLY A 56 -14.41 -30.10 -3.90
CA GLY A 56 -13.76 -31.37 -4.22
C GLY A 56 -12.71 -31.78 -3.20
N ASN A 57 -11.88 -30.84 -2.72
CA ASN A 57 -10.86 -31.13 -1.72
C ASN A 57 -11.51 -31.55 -0.39
N VAL A 58 -12.62 -30.91 -0.01
CA VAL A 58 -13.41 -31.31 1.17
C VAL A 58 -13.98 -32.71 0.98
N TYR A 59 -14.54 -33.01 -0.19
CA TYR A 59 -15.09 -34.32 -0.53
C TYR A 59 -14.05 -35.45 -0.46
N PHE A 60 -12.86 -35.26 -1.04
CA PHE A 60 -11.82 -36.29 -1.02
C PHE A 60 -11.24 -36.49 0.38
N LEU A 61 -11.15 -35.42 1.18
CA LEU A 61 -10.76 -35.53 2.58
C LEU A 61 -11.80 -36.30 3.40
N THR A 62 -13.09 -35.98 3.25
CA THR A 62 -14.16 -36.65 4.00
C THR A 62 -14.28 -38.12 3.61
N ILE A 63 -14.25 -38.45 2.32
CA ILE A 63 -14.24 -39.83 1.84
C ILE A 63 -12.96 -40.55 2.29
N GLY A 64 -11.80 -39.90 2.23
CA GLY A 64 -10.55 -40.50 2.70
C GLY A 64 -10.56 -40.83 4.18
N VAL A 65 -11.16 -39.98 5.03
CA VAL A 65 -11.37 -40.26 6.45
C VAL A 65 -12.36 -41.41 6.66
N ILE A 66 -13.45 -41.46 5.89
CA ILE A 66 -14.41 -42.58 5.93
C ILE A 66 -13.74 -43.89 5.52
N MET A 67 -12.95 -43.90 4.45
CA MET A 67 -12.18 -45.07 4.03
C MET A 67 -11.20 -45.49 5.12
N PHE A 68 -10.52 -44.52 5.76
CA PHE A 68 -9.56 -44.80 6.83
C PHE A 68 -10.23 -45.50 8.02
N ILE A 69 -11.40 -44.99 8.44
CA ILE A 69 -12.15 -45.63 9.52
C ILE A 69 -12.57 -47.04 9.10
N GLY A 70 -13.20 -47.24 7.94
CA GLY A 70 -13.64 -48.57 7.50
C GLY A 70 -12.54 -49.56 7.12
N GLN A 71 -11.27 -49.14 7.08
CA GLN A 71 -10.13 -50.05 6.83
C GLN A 71 -9.46 -50.50 8.14
N TYR A 72 -9.44 -49.62 9.15
CA TYR A 72 -8.72 -49.85 10.41
C TYR A 72 -9.65 -50.11 11.60
N THR A 73 -10.96 -49.95 11.44
CA THR A 73 -11.95 -50.31 12.44
C THR A 73 -12.94 -51.31 11.86
N ASP A 74 -13.50 -52.17 12.73
CA ASP A 74 -14.51 -53.17 12.35
C ASP A 74 -15.91 -52.54 12.14
N ALA A 75 -15.99 -51.22 11.97
CA ALA A 75 -17.26 -50.50 11.90
C ALA A 75 -18.00 -50.76 10.59
N TRP A 76 -17.29 -50.84 9.46
CA TRP A 76 -17.78 -51.25 8.15
C TRP A 76 -16.58 -51.62 7.27
N ASN A 77 -16.78 -52.45 6.26
CA ASN A 77 -15.71 -52.79 5.33
C ASN A 77 -15.52 -51.68 4.27
N SER A 78 -14.34 -51.08 4.18
CA SER A 78 -13.99 -50.22 3.06
C SER A 78 -13.62 -51.06 1.84
N SER A 79 -14.21 -50.78 0.67
CA SER A 79 -13.87 -51.49 -0.58
C SER A 79 -12.53 -51.06 -1.19
N ILE A 80 -12.06 -49.86 -0.83
CA ILE A 80 -10.88 -49.22 -1.43
C ILE A 80 -9.96 -48.75 -0.29
N SER A 81 -8.65 -48.88 -0.51
CA SER A 81 -7.64 -48.41 0.44
C SER A 81 -7.68 -46.89 0.61
N PRO A 82 -7.58 -46.34 1.83
CA PRO A 82 -7.63 -44.89 2.07
C PRO A 82 -6.54 -44.11 1.32
N TRP A 83 -5.38 -44.75 1.12
CA TRP A 83 -4.20 -44.14 0.53
C TRP A 83 -4.35 -43.83 -0.96
N THR A 84 -5.24 -44.52 -1.67
CA THR A 84 -5.50 -44.26 -3.09
C THR A 84 -6.21 -42.92 -3.31
N THR A 85 -6.91 -42.41 -2.29
CA THR A 85 -7.61 -41.12 -2.33
C THR A 85 -6.81 -40.03 -1.62
N LEU A 86 -6.32 -40.29 -0.41
CA LEU A 86 -5.56 -39.32 0.39
C LEU A 86 -4.18 -39.03 -0.19
N GLY A 87 -3.52 -40.02 -0.80
CA GLY A 87 -2.19 -39.86 -1.40
C GLY A 87 -2.17 -38.83 -2.53
N PRO A 88 -2.97 -39.01 -3.60
CA PRO A 88 -2.99 -38.04 -4.69
C PRO A 88 -3.54 -36.67 -4.25
N LEU A 89 -4.53 -36.62 -3.34
CA LEU A 89 -5.00 -35.36 -2.75
C LEU A 89 -3.85 -34.60 -2.06
N GLY A 90 -3.03 -35.30 -1.26
CA GLY A 90 -1.87 -34.72 -0.59
C GLY A 90 -0.84 -34.15 -1.56
N ILE A 91 -0.56 -34.86 -2.66
CA ILE A 91 0.37 -34.39 -3.71
C ILE A 91 -0.15 -33.11 -4.37
N VAL A 92 -1.42 -33.09 -4.75
CA VAL A 92 -2.08 -31.96 -5.42
C VAL A 92 -2.07 -30.72 -4.53
N ILE A 93 -2.52 -30.86 -3.27
CA ILE A 93 -2.48 -29.78 -2.30
C ILE A 93 -1.05 -29.28 -2.08
N SER A 94 -0.07 -30.18 -2.02
CA SER A 94 1.34 -29.81 -1.83
C SER A 94 1.87 -28.98 -3.01
N VAL A 95 1.61 -29.38 -4.26
CA VAL A 95 2.01 -28.61 -5.45
C VAL A 95 1.35 -27.23 -5.46
N SER A 96 0.04 -27.17 -5.18
CA SER A 96 -0.72 -25.92 -5.08
C SER A 96 -0.17 -24.99 -3.99
N LEU A 97 0.17 -25.53 -2.81
CA LEU A 97 0.78 -24.75 -1.72
C LEU A 97 2.16 -24.22 -2.12
N VAL A 98 3.01 -25.03 -2.75
CA VAL A 98 4.35 -24.59 -3.21
C VAL A 98 4.23 -23.43 -4.20
N GLN A 99 3.31 -23.52 -5.15
CA GLN A 99 3.07 -22.45 -6.13
C GLN A 99 2.61 -21.15 -5.47
N GLU A 100 1.65 -21.25 -4.54
CA GLU A 100 1.14 -20.09 -3.80
C GLU A 100 2.24 -19.45 -2.93
N GLY A 101 3.08 -20.27 -2.30
CA GLY A 101 4.25 -19.82 -1.54
C GLY A 101 5.26 -19.09 -2.41
N TYR A 102 5.61 -19.63 -3.59
CA TYR A 102 6.52 -18.97 -4.52
C TYR A 102 6.01 -17.59 -4.97
N ALA A 103 4.72 -17.50 -5.31
CA ALA A 103 4.10 -16.25 -5.71
C ALA A 103 4.08 -15.21 -4.56
N ASP A 104 3.87 -15.65 -3.32
CA ASP A 104 3.87 -14.74 -2.17
C ASP A 104 5.28 -14.29 -1.77
N VAL A 105 6.30 -15.15 -1.88
CA VAL A 105 7.72 -14.78 -1.71
C VAL A 105 8.13 -13.68 -2.68
N ALA A 106 7.66 -13.73 -3.93
CA ALA A 106 7.91 -12.67 -4.89
C ALA A 106 7.29 -11.32 -4.46
N ARG A 107 6.12 -11.33 -3.80
CA ARG A 107 5.51 -10.10 -3.23
C ARG A 107 6.35 -9.55 -2.07
N HIS A 108 6.77 -10.42 -1.15
CA HIS A 108 7.66 -10.04 -0.04
C HIS A 108 8.96 -9.40 -0.53
N ARG A 109 9.55 -9.89 -1.62
CA ARG A 109 10.75 -9.29 -2.23
C ARG A 109 10.48 -7.88 -2.76
N ASN A 110 9.33 -7.66 -3.41
CA ASN A 110 8.92 -6.34 -3.93
C ASN A 110 8.59 -5.35 -2.79
N ASP A 111 7.90 -5.82 -1.76
CA ASP A 111 7.60 -5.03 -0.55
C ASP A 111 8.90 -4.62 0.14
N LYS A 112 9.84 -5.56 0.30
CA LYS A 112 11.17 -5.28 0.86
C LYS A 112 11.88 -4.19 0.05
N LYS A 113 11.93 -4.32 -1.29
CA LYS A 113 12.57 -3.33 -2.17
C LYS A 113 11.96 -1.93 -2.00
N THR A 114 10.63 -1.84 -1.89
CA THR A 114 9.91 -0.57 -1.71
C THR A 114 10.17 0.03 -0.33
N ASN A 115 10.15 -0.78 0.72
CA ASN A 115 10.32 -0.37 2.11
C ASN A 115 11.77 -0.02 2.45
N THR A 116 12.76 -0.62 1.77
CA THR A 116 14.19 -0.34 1.94
C THR A 116 14.71 0.78 1.03
N HIS A 117 13.83 1.45 0.28
CA HIS A 117 14.26 2.57 -0.57
C HIS A 117 14.91 3.65 0.30
N PRO A 118 16.11 4.16 -0.05
CA PRO A 118 16.78 5.18 0.74
C PRO A 118 16.00 6.50 0.68
N CYS A 119 15.93 7.19 1.81
CA CYS A 119 15.33 8.51 1.99
C CYS A 119 16.23 9.36 2.89
N ILE A 120 16.07 10.68 2.85
CA ILE A 120 16.93 11.60 3.61
C ILE A 120 16.07 12.37 4.60
N LEU A 121 16.45 12.35 5.88
CA LEU A 121 15.82 13.11 6.96
C LEU A 121 16.72 14.22 7.45
N LEU A 122 16.12 15.33 7.89
CA LEU A 122 16.83 16.37 8.62
C LEU A 122 16.74 16.10 10.12
N LYS A 123 17.89 15.96 10.80
CA LYS A 123 18.00 15.69 12.24
C LYS A 123 19.11 16.53 12.88
N CYS A 124 19.11 16.59 14.21
CA CYS A 124 20.24 17.14 14.95
C CYS A 124 21.42 16.18 14.90
N ALA A 125 22.63 16.70 14.65
CA ALA A 125 23.84 15.89 14.56
C ALA A 125 24.12 15.16 15.88
N GLU A 126 23.85 15.80 17.01
CA GLU A 126 24.00 15.20 18.35
C GLU A 126 23.13 13.94 18.54
N ASP A 127 21.94 13.92 17.95
CA ASP A 127 21.03 12.78 18.06
C ASP A 127 21.50 11.60 17.20
N LEU A 128 22.14 11.88 16.07
CA LEU A 128 22.82 10.85 15.27
C LEU A 128 23.99 10.26 16.03
N ASP A 129 24.85 11.11 16.61
CA ASP A 129 26.09 10.69 17.27
C ASP A 129 25.82 9.88 18.56
N LYS A 130 24.67 10.12 19.23
CA LYS A 130 24.23 9.36 20.41
C LYS A 130 23.57 8.02 20.07
N SER A 131 23.16 7.80 18.82
CA SER A 131 22.38 6.61 18.47
C SER A 131 23.29 5.39 18.26
N ASP A 132 23.03 4.31 19.00
CA ASP A 132 23.77 3.03 18.86
C ASP A 132 23.52 2.32 17.50
N LYS A 133 22.48 2.74 16.78
CA LYS A 133 22.17 2.23 15.44
C LYS A 133 23.09 2.93 14.44
N LYS A 134 23.72 2.20 13.50
CA LYS A 134 24.53 2.72 12.37
C LYS A 134 23.71 3.68 11.47
N ARG A 135 23.38 4.86 11.95
CA ARG A 135 22.75 5.95 11.21
C ARG A 135 23.86 6.74 10.55
N VAL A 136 23.83 6.81 9.23
CA VAL A 136 24.93 7.36 8.42
C VAL A 136 24.50 8.72 7.89
N ARG A 137 25.38 9.71 8.06
CA ARG A 137 25.22 11.03 7.43
C ARG A 137 25.22 10.83 5.91
N ASP A 138 24.25 11.42 5.23
CA ASP A 138 24.13 11.25 3.79
C ASP A 138 25.22 12.05 3.06
N GLU A 139 26.19 11.34 2.47
CA GLU A 139 27.31 11.96 1.74
C GLU A 139 26.86 12.74 0.51
N SER A 140 25.68 12.44 -0.05
CA SER A 140 25.19 13.13 -1.23
C SER A 140 24.65 14.54 -0.92
N VAL A 141 24.61 14.93 0.36
CA VAL A 141 24.20 16.26 0.81
C VAL A 141 25.37 16.88 1.57
N PHE A 142 25.92 17.98 1.06
CA PHE A 142 27.09 18.69 1.63
C PHE A 142 28.32 17.80 1.93
N ASN A 143 28.52 16.68 1.19
CA ASN A 143 29.58 15.70 1.45
C ASN A 143 29.55 15.16 2.90
N GLY A 144 28.36 15.04 3.49
CA GLY A 144 28.19 14.59 4.88
C GLY A 144 28.64 15.60 5.94
N LYS A 145 28.89 16.86 5.56
CA LYS A 145 29.23 17.93 6.51
C LYS A 145 27.99 18.40 7.27
N ASP A 146 28.18 18.66 8.56
CA ASP A 146 27.15 19.21 9.43
C ASP A 146 26.95 20.71 9.16
N ILE A 147 25.70 21.18 9.24
CA ILE A 147 25.37 22.60 9.14
C ILE A 147 25.31 23.17 10.55
N GLU A 148 26.12 24.18 10.83
CA GLU A 148 26.11 24.88 12.10
C GLU A 148 25.15 26.08 12.07
N ILE A 149 24.33 26.19 13.10
CA ILE A 149 23.36 27.28 13.27
C ILE A 149 23.51 27.88 14.66
N SER A 150 23.87 29.16 14.71
CA SER A 150 23.76 29.96 15.92
C SER A 150 22.31 30.39 16.13
N LEU A 151 21.71 29.93 17.23
CA LEU A 151 20.39 30.33 17.68
C LEU A 151 20.54 31.39 18.77
N ASP A 152 19.82 32.51 18.62
CA ASP A 152 19.83 33.59 19.60
C ASP A 152 19.05 33.18 20.85
N ILE A 153 19.74 33.24 22.00
CA ILE A 153 19.15 33.11 23.34
C ILE A 153 19.33 34.46 24.03
N HIS A 154 18.42 35.42 23.78
CA HIS A 154 18.45 36.69 24.50
C HIS A 154 17.26 36.85 25.45
N GLN A 155 17.56 36.89 26.76
CA GLN A 155 16.88 37.79 27.69
C GLN A 155 17.34 39.21 27.35
N ARG A 156 16.42 40.13 27.03
CA ARG A 156 16.74 41.54 26.80
C ARG A 156 16.60 42.31 28.10
N SER A 157 17.68 42.97 28.54
CA SER A 157 17.62 44.05 29.52
C SER A 157 16.99 45.28 28.85
N GLU A 158 16.03 45.87 29.55
CA GLU A 158 15.46 47.18 29.25
C GLU A 158 16.58 48.22 29.34
N ASP A 159 17.08 48.75 28.22
CA ASP A 159 17.78 50.04 28.10
C ASP A 159 18.41 50.16 26.71
N GLU A 160 17.59 50.38 25.68
CA GLU A 160 18.11 50.85 24.39
C GLU A 160 16.98 51.52 23.59
N SER A 161 16.54 52.68 24.09
CA SER A 161 15.50 53.51 23.47
C SER A 161 16.04 54.64 22.60
N ASN A 162 17.35 54.73 22.33
CA ASN A 162 17.91 55.81 21.51
C ASN A 162 19.13 55.36 20.70
N LEU A 163 18.93 54.91 19.46
CA LEU A 163 19.93 55.04 18.39
C LEU A 163 19.26 55.00 17.00
N PRO A 164 19.70 55.82 16.02
CA PRO A 164 19.04 55.89 14.71
C PRO A 164 19.41 54.70 13.81
N LEU A 165 18.44 54.26 13.01
CA LEU A 165 18.53 53.17 12.03
C LEU A 165 19.62 53.37 10.96
N PRO A 166 20.48 52.36 10.67
CA PRO A 166 21.20 52.32 9.41
C PRO A 166 20.36 51.66 8.31
N LYS A 167 20.49 52.23 7.10
CA LYS A 167 19.89 51.78 5.85
C LYS A 167 20.53 50.47 5.36
N ALA A 168 19.74 49.72 4.61
CA ALA A 168 20.04 48.45 3.95
C ALA A 168 21.45 48.38 3.32
N TYR A 169 22.24 47.35 3.63
CA TYR A 169 23.36 46.88 2.79
C TYR A 169 23.67 45.39 3.02
N THR A 170 23.71 44.67 1.89
CA THR A 170 24.79 43.83 1.33
C THR A 170 25.90 43.22 2.21
N THR A 171 26.40 42.12 1.68
CA THR A 171 27.42 41.14 2.09
C THR A 171 28.70 41.66 2.76
N SER A 172 29.20 40.81 3.67
CA SER A 172 30.57 40.65 4.19
C SER A 172 31.26 41.86 4.83
N VAL A 173 31.20 41.96 6.17
CA VAL A 173 32.27 42.51 7.01
C VAL A 173 32.32 41.71 8.31
N SER A 174 33.48 41.13 8.61
CA SER A 174 33.81 40.55 9.91
C SER A 174 33.97 41.66 10.94
N ILE A 175 32.99 41.79 11.84
CA ILE A 175 33.11 42.60 13.04
C ILE A 175 33.04 41.64 14.23
N ASP A 176 34.18 41.45 14.90
CA ASP A 176 34.29 40.78 16.19
C ASP A 176 33.56 41.61 17.25
N VAL A 177 32.28 41.28 17.48
CA VAL A 177 31.59 41.63 18.73
C VAL A 177 31.40 40.33 19.48
N LYS A 178 32.10 40.18 20.61
CA LYS A 178 31.88 39.11 21.59
C LYS A 178 30.49 39.29 22.21
N ASN A 179 29.44 38.83 21.54
CA ASN A 179 28.13 38.65 22.14
C ASN A 179 28.06 37.27 22.79
N GLU A 180 28.21 37.25 24.11
CA GLU A 180 28.03 36.05 24.92
C GLU A 180 26.54 35.63 24.93
N LYS A 181 26.29 34.35 24.59
CA LYS A 181 25.04 33.56 24.67
C LYS A 181 24.27 33.29 23.37
N THR A 182 24.94 32.79 22.33
CA THR A 182 24.30 32.04 21.23
C THR A 182 24.44 30.53 21.47
N LYS A 183 23.36 29.75 21.29
CA LYS A 183 23.45 28.27 21.30
C LYS A 183 23.66 27.80 19.88
N THR A 184 24.77 27.12 19.64
CA THR A 184 25.05 26.49 18.35
C THR A 184 24.37 25.12 18.31
N VAL A 185 23.53 24.90 17.31
CA VAL A 185 22.94 23.58 17.01
C VAL A 185 23.53 23.09 15.70
N LYS A 186 24.03 21.86 15.72
CA LYS A 186 24.56 21.18 14.53
C LYS A 186 23.48 20.31 13.91
N LEU A 187 23.28 20.45 12.61
CA LEU A 187 22.33 19.66 11.85
C LEU A 187 23.03 18.71 10.90
N ALA A 188 22.45 17.54 10.73
CA ALA A 188 22.91 16.54 9.80
C ALA A 188 21.73 16.02 8.96
N PHE A 189 22.04 15.63 7.72
CA PHE A 189 21.12 14.88 6.88
C PHE A 189 21.36 13.39 7.10
N GLU A 190 20.38 12.71 7.66
CA GLU A 190 20.44 11.28 7.96
C GLU A 190 19.88 10.48 6.78
N ARG A 191 20.63 9.46 6.35
CA ARG A 191 20.12 8.48 5.38
C ARG A 191 19.34 7.39 6.11
N VAL A 192 18.04 7.29 5.83
CA VAL A 192 17.12 6.29 6.39
C VAL A 192 16.48 5.42 5.32
N GLN A 193 15.86 4.31 5.73
CA GLN A 193 14.99 3.54 4.85
C GLN A 193 13.58 4.13 4.86
N ARG A 194 12.87 4.05 3.74
CA ARG A 194 11.50 4.57 3.61
C ARG A 194 10.57 4.12 4.74
N LYS A 195 10.66 2.87 5.18
CA LYS A 195 9.84 2.32 6.28
C LYS A 195 10.09 2.99 7.64
N ASP A 196 11.27 3.60 7.84
CA ASP A 196 11.71 4.20 9.11
C ASP A 196 11.36 5.70 9.19
N ILE A 197 10.51 6.20 8.27
CA ILE A 197 9.97 7.57 8.29
C ILE A 197 8.71 7.57 9.15
N TYR A 198 8.61 8.51 10.09
CA TYR A 198 7.45 8.71 10.94
C TYR A 198 6.77 10.06 10.66
N ALA A 199 5.49 10.17 11.02
CA ALA A 199 4.80 11.46 10.97
C ALA A 199 5.53 12.49 11.87
N GLY A 200 5.64 13.72 11.38
CA GLY A 200 6.40 14.81 12.01
C GLY A 200 7.88 14.88 11.61
N ASP A 201 8.42 13.85 10.92
CA ASP A 201 9.78 13.90 10.37
C ASP A 201 9.89 14.90 9.21
N ILE A 202 11.03 15.60 9.16
CA ILE A 202 11.37 16.52 8.08
C ILE A 202 12.17 15.76 7.03
N VAL A 203 11.58 15.61 5.85
CA VAL A 203 12.11 14.81 4.75
C VAL A 203 12.68 15.72 3.67
N LEU A 204 13.89 15.43 3.22
CA LEU A 204 14.49 16.01 2.01
C LEU A 204 14.29 15.05 0.84
N MET A 205 13.73 15.56 -0.24
CA MET A 205 13.56 14.85 -1.51
C MET A 205 14.40 15.52 -2.58
N LYS A 206 15.10 14.73 -3.40
CA LYS A 206 15.89 15.24 -4.53
C LYS A 206 15.13 15.11 -5.84
N SER A 207 15.65 15.76 -6.88
CA SER A 207 15.09 15.68 -8.22
C SER A 207 14.94 14.23 -8.68
N ARG A 208 13.77 13.89 -9.23
CA ARG A 208 13.38 12.55 -9.70
C ARG A 208 13.23 11.50 -8.60
N ASP A 209 13.28 11.87 -7.33
CA ASP A 209 12.93 10.95 -6.25
C ASP A 209 11.41 10.78 -6.17
N MET A 210 11.02 9.57 -5.77
CA MET A 210 9.64 9.25 -5.45
C MET A 210 9.34 9.69 -4.02
N VAL A 211 8.28 10.49 -3.87
CA VAL A 211 7.77 10.99 -2.59
C VAL A 211 7.44 9.79 -1.67
N PRO A 212 8.08 9.68 -0.49
CA PRO A 212 8.07 8.44 0.30
C PRO A 212 6.83 8.24 1.19
N ALA A 213 6.13 9.32 1.52
CA ALA A 213 4.95 9.39 2.39
C ALA A 213 4.13 10.64 1.97
N ASP A 214 2.94 10.87 2.50
CA ASP A 214 2.22 12.10 2.18
C ASP A 214 2.86 13.26 2.97
N ILE A 215 3.45 14.21 2.24
CA ILE A 215 4.35 15.23 2.79
C ILE A 215 3.78 16.63 2.54
N ILE A 216 3.72 17.47 3.58
CA ILE A 216 3.43 18.89 3.42
C ILE A 216 4.70 19.62 3.03
N LEU A 217 4.65 20.29 1.88
CA LEU A 217 5.77 21.04 1.30
C LEU A 217 6.08 22.27 2.15
N LEU A 218 7.34 22.44 2.59
CA LEU A 218 7.77 23.56 3.43
C LEU A 218 8.78 24.48 2.73
N ALA A 219 9.65 23.93 1.88
CA ALA A 219 10.65 24.68 1.12
C ALA A 219 11.03 23.94 -0.17
N THR A 220 11.43 24.69 -1.20
CA THR A 220 11.80 24.13 -2.51
C THR A 220 12.92 24.94 -3.14
N SER A 221 13.65 24.32 -4.08
CA SER A 221 14.65 25.02 -4.90
C SER A 221 14.10 26.09 -5.83
N ASN A 222 12.83 25.98 -6.26
CA ASN A 222 12.28 26.88 -7.28
C ASN A 222 11.80 28.20 -6.67
N GLN A 223 11.84 29.26 -7.48
CA GLN A 223 11.33 30.58 -7.10
C GLN A 223 9.85 30.51 -6.68
N GLY A 224 9.51 31.28 -5.67
CA GLY A 224 8.15 31.32 -5.11
C GLY A 224 7.73 30.06 -4.35
N GLY A 225 8.63 29.13 -4.05
CA GLY A 225 8.30 27.97 -3.21
C GLY A 225 7.49 26.91 -3.96
N SER A 226 7.69 26.79 -5.27
CA SER A 226 6.95 25.86 -6.11
C SER A 226 7.70 24.53 -6.31
N ALA A 227 6.97 23.42 -6.31
CA ALA A 227 7.46 22.11 -6.70
C ALA A 227 6.58 21.55 -7.82
N TYR A 228 7.19 20.85 -8.78
CA TYR A 228 6.44 20.11 -9.78
C TYR A 228 6.47 18.62 -9.45
N ILE A 229 5.31 17.99 -9.45
CA ILE A 229 5.19 16.55 -9.25
C ILE A 229 4.52 15.88 -10.44
N GLU A 230 4.98 14.68 -10.75
CA GLU A 230 4.33 13.78 -11.69
C GLU A 230 3.47 12.79 -10.89
N THR A 231 2.17 12.74 -11.19
CA THR A 231 1.19 11.85 -10.53
C THR A 231 0.72 10.71 -11.43
N SER A 232 1.46 10.40 -12.49
CA SER A 232 1.11 9.37 -13.47
C SER A 232 0.86 7.99 -12.86
N SER A 233 1.48 7.67 -11.71
CA SER A 233 1.27 6.43 -10.97
C SER A 233 0.06 6.44 -10.01
N ILE A 234 -0.60 7.57 -9.83
CA ILE A 234 -1.72 7.76 -8.89
C ILE A 234 -3.04 7.95 -9.66
N ASP A 235 -3.08 8.89 -10.60
CA ASP A 235 -4.29 9.30 -11.33
C ASP A 235 -4.16 9.16 -12.86
N GLY A 236 -3.01 8.72 -13.37
CA GLY A 236 -2.77 8.60 -14.80
C GLY A 236 -2.62 9.94 -15.52
N GLU A 237 -2.48 11.07 -14.81
CA GLU A 237 -2.20 12.35 -15.44
C GLU A 237 -0.72 12.47 -15.82
N THR A 238 -0.45 12.89 -17.07
CA THR A 238 0.94 13.11 -17.56
C THR A 238 1.46 14.51 -17.27
N ASN A 239 0.56 15.45 -17.00
CA ASN A 239 0.94 16.82 -16.75
C ASN A 239 1.59 16.94 -15.37
N LEU A 240 2.62 17.77 -15.29
CA LEU A 240 3.22 18.09 -14.01
C LEU A 240 2.23 18.94 -13.21
N LYS A 241 1.91 18.49 -12.00
CA LYS A 241 1.10 19.26 -11.06
C LYS A 241 2.01 20.21 -10.28
N LEU A 242 1.62 21.48 -10.27
CA LEU A 242 2.27 22.51 -9.47
C LEU A 242 1.80 22.38 -8.02
N ARG A 243 2.74 22.32 -7.09
CA ARG A 243 2.52 22.37 -5.65
C ARG A 243 3.29 23.55 -5.07
N ALA A 244 2.78 24.17 -4.01
CA ALA A 244 3.36 25.37 -3.44
C ALA A 244 3.57 25.21 -1.93
N SER A 245 4.70 25.67 -1.42
CA SER A 245 4.90 25.80 0.02
C SER A 245 3.99 26.90 0.58
N PRO A 246 3.50 26.76 1.82
CA PRO A 246 2.67 27.76 2.47
C PRO A 246 3.33 29.14 2.49
N ARG A 247 2.54 30.19 2.20
CA ARG A 247 2.99 31.59 2.23
C ARG A 247 2.26 32.36 3.33
N ILE A 248 2.99 33.26 4.01
CA ILE A 248 2.39 34.29 4.86
C ILE A 248 2.03 35.44 3.91
N THR A 249 0.76 35.84 3.90
CA THR A 249 0.30 37.00 3.14
C THR A 249 0.78 38.29 3.80
N ASP A 250 1.02 39.33 3.01
CA ASP A 250 1.52 40.63 3.50
C ASP A 250 0.57 41.27 4.55
N ASP A 251 -0.73 41.00 4.44
CA ASP A 251 -1.74 41.43 5.42
C ASP A 251 -1.51 40.82 6.82
N LEU A 252 -1.05 39.56 6.89
CA LEU A 252 -0.66 38.90 8.14
C LEU A 252 0.70 39.39 8.68
N ALA A 253 1.58 39.87 7.80
CA ALA A 253 2.91 40.33 8.14
C ALA A 253 2.93 41.77 8.73
N THR A 254 1.85 42.53 8.58
CA THR A 254 1.80 43.97 8.91
C THR A 254 1.78 44.24 10.43
N GLY A 255 1.47 43.23 11.27
CA GLY A 255 1.36 43.38 12.74
C GLY A 255 2.47 42.74 13.57
N SER A 256 3.45 42.05 12.97
CA SER A 256 4.43 41.24 13.71
C SER A 256 5.85 41.51 13.22
N SER A 257 6.85 41.52 14.10
CA SER A 257 8.28 41.67 13.74
C SER A 257 8.87 40.45 12.98
N ILE A 258 8.05 39.77 12.19
CA ILE A 258 8.29 38.52 11.48
C ILE A 258 8.85 38.78 10.07
N ARG A 259 9.33 40.00 9.77
CA ARG A 259 10.00 40.31 8.48
C ARG A 259 11.18 39.38 8.16
N ASN A 260 11.85 38.83 9.17
CA ASN A 260 12.93 37.84 8.99
C ASN A 260 12.44 36.42 8.67
N LEU A 261 11.12 36.21 8.68
CA LEU A 261 10.41 34.96 8.42
C LEU A 261 9.54 35.03 7.14
N ASN A 262 9.35 36.22 6.56
CA ASN A 262 8.81 36.41 5.20
C ASN A 262 9.88 35.92 4.20
N LEU A 263 9.85 34.69 3.69
CA LEU A 263 8.92 34.01 2.76
C LEU A 263 9.15 34.31 1.27
N ILE A 264 10.19 33.67 0.75
CA ILE A 264 10.24 33.05 -0.60
C ILE A 264 9.87 33.99 -1.76
N THR A 265 10.42 35.21 -1.79
CA THR A 265 10.40 36.04 -3.01
C THR A 265 11.47 35.60 -4.00
N GLU A 266 12.59 35.06 -3.52
CA GLU A 266 13.74 34.63 -4.34
C GLU A 266 14.06 33.15 -4.14
N ALA A 267 14.87 32.57 -5.03
CA ALA A 267 15.32 31.18 -4.92
C ALA A 267 16.19 31.01 -3.67
N GLU A 268 15.68 30.29 -2.67
CA GLU A 268 16.39 29.96 -1.44
C GLU A 268 17.38 28.81 -1.71
N THR A 269 18.56 28.83 -1.11
CA THR A 269 19.49 27.68 -1.16
C THR A 269 19.08 26.61 -0.13
N LEU A 270 19.50 25.35 -0.35
CA LEU A 270 19.18 24.25 0.57
C LEU A 270 19.62 24.54 2.01
N GLU A 271 20.79 25.15 2.19
CA GLU A 271 21.32 25.50 3.51
C GLU A 271 20.50 26.60 4.20
N GLN A 272 20.10 27.64 3.46
CA GLN A 272 19.24 28.71 3.98
C GLN A 272 17.87 28.16 4.39
N ALA A 273 17.27 27.29 3.57
CA ALA A 273 16.00 26.64 3.86
C ALA A 273 16.08 25.77 5.12
N ALA A 274 17.12 24.93 5.23
CA ALA A 274 17.36 24.14 6.43
C ALA A 274 17.52 25.03 7.67
N LYS A 275 18.31 26.11 7.56
CA LYS A 275 18.52 27.08 8.65
C LYS A 275 17.23 27.77 9.10
N ARG A 276 16.36 28.12 8.16
CA ARG A 276 15.06 28.72 8.43
C ARG A 276 14.12 27.75 9.12
N LEU A 277 13.98 26.53 8.60
CA LEU A 277 13.08 25.52 9.16
C LEU A 277 13.50 25.13 10.58
N VAL A 278 14.78 24.98 10.85
CA VAL A 278 15.24 24.58 12.18
C VAL A 278 14.91 25.59 13.27
N ARG A 279 14.92 26.90 12.95
CA ARG A 279 14.47 27.95 13.87
C ARG A 279 12.99 27.85 14.26
N LEU A 280 12.19 27.10 13.50
CA LEU A 280 10.76 26.93 13.69
C LEU A 280 10.38 25.57 14.28
N THR A 281 11.31 24.62 14.31
CA THR A 281 11.03 23.21 14.61
C THR A 281 11.62 22.79 15.96
N LEU A 282 11.20 21.63 16.44
CA LEU A 282 11.74 21.03 17.66
C LEU A 282 13.25 20.72 17.55
N LEU A 283 13.80 20.60 16.34
CA LEU A 283 15.23 20.38 16.11
C LEU A 283 16.08 21.53 16.68
N GLY A 284 15.65 22.78 16.54
CA GLY A 284 16.35 23.93 17.11
C GLY A 284 16.08 24.10 18.61
N TYR A 285 14.86 23.77 19.04
CA TYR A 285 14.37 24.02 20.39
C TYR A 285 13.74 22.74 20.99
N PRO A 286 14.56 21.79 21.49
CA PRO A 286 14.09 20.46 21.93
C PRO A 286 13.13 20.44 23.14
N GLY A 287 12.89 21.60 23.78
CA GLY A 287 11.88 21.77 24.84
C GLY A 287 10.76 22.76 24.49
N GLY A 288 10.61 23.11 23.21
CA GLY A 288 9.61 24.08 22.77
C GLY A 288 8.18 23.57 22.93
N LYS A 289 7.27 24.45 23.37
CA LYS A 289 5.83 24.16 23.46
C LYS A 289 5.16 24.29 22.10
N ASN A 290 4.01 23.63 21.92
CA ASN A 290 3.23 23.72 20.70
C ASN A 290 2.73 25.17 20.46
N ALA A 291 3.01 25.76 19.30
CA ALA A 291 2.57 27.11 18.95
C ALA A 291 1.04 27.29 18.93
N ALA A 292 0.27 26.21 18.78
CA ALA A 292 -1.19 26.24 18.89
C ALA A 292 -1.66 26.52 20.32
N ASP A 293 -0.87 26.13 21.32
CA ASP A 293 -1.18 26.28 22.75
C ASP A 293 -0.75 27.64 23.31
N ASN A 294 -0.26 28.55 22.46
CA ASN A 294 0.13 29.90 22.86
C ASN A 294 -1.08 30.65 23.44
N PRO A 295 -1.05 31.10 24.71
CA PRO A 295 -2.18 31.78 25.35
C PRO A 295 -2.54 33.10 24.67
N ALA A 296 -1.60 33.74 23.95
CA ALA A 296 -1.85 34.95 23.17
C ALA A 296 -2.76 34.70 21.95
N ASN A 297 -2.91 33.45 21.49
CA ASN A 297 -3.85 33.12 20.40
C ASN A 297 -5.31 33.40 20.80
N ASN A 298 -5.63 33.29 22.09
CA ASN A 298 -6.99 33.46 22.61
C ASN A 298 -7.33 34.93 22.94
N SER A 299 -6.35 35.82 23.07
CA SER A 299 -6.57 37.24 23.41
C SER A 299 -7.03 38.07 22.20
N SER A 300 -6.64 37.68 20.98
CA SER A 300 -7.07 38.32 19.73
C SER A 300 -8.52 37.99 19.31
N GLY A 301 -9.16 37.02 19.95
CA GLY A 301 -10.51 36.52 19.60
C GLY A 301 -11.70 37.16 20.32
N ARG A 302 -11.50 38.19 21.16
CA ARG A 302 -12.59 38.71 22.02
C ARG A 302 -13.73 39.46 21.30
N ASN A 303 -13.68 39.64 19.99
CA ASN A 303 -14.73 40.34 19.22
C ASN A 303 -15.50 39.51 18.19
N MET A 304 -15.45 38.17 18.23
CA MET A 304 -16.43 37.38 17.47
C MET A 304 -16.97 36.16 18.23
N ILE A 305 -18.28 36.25 18.53
CA ILE A 305 -19.25 35.17 18.75
C ILE A 305 -19.08 34.35 20.04
N LYS A 306 -19.82 34.76 21.07
CA LYS A 306 -20.29 33.87 22.15
C LYS A 306 -21.19 32.79 21.55
N GLN A 307 -20.66 31.60 21.26
CA GLN A 307 -21.47 30.37 21.30
C GLN A 307 -21.27 29.72 22.68
N LYS A 308 -22.33 29.79 23.50
CA LYS A 308 -22.43 29.04 24.75
C LYS A 308 -22.49 27.55 24.41
N SER A 309 -21.42 26.81 24.66
CA SER A 309 -21.51 25.36 24.83
C SER A 309 -21.92 25.06 26.27
N THR A 310 -23.20 24.75 26.44
CA THR A 310 -23.82 24.32 27.69
C THR A 310 -23.18 23.00 28.15
N ILE A 311 -22.38 23.05 29.22
CA ILE A 311 -21.91 21.85 29.92
C ILE A 311 -23.11 21.25 30.66
N ILE A 312 -23.70 20.19 30.10
CA ILE A 312 -24.71 19.39 30.77
C ILE A 312 -24.01 18.51 31.81
N LYS A 313 -24.19 18.84 33.09
CA LYS A 313 -23.84 17.96 34.21
C LYS A 313 -24.82 16.78 34.25
N GLY A 314 -24.41 15.63 33.70
CA GLY A 314 -25.08 14.36 33.94
C GLY A 314 -24.63 13.77 35.27
N LYS A 315 -25.49 13.81 36.28
CA LYS A 315 -25.39 12.97 37.48
C LYS A 315 -25.68 11.53 37.07
N PHE A 316 -24.72 10.63 37.24
CA PHE A 316 -25.02 9.21 37.47
C PHE A 316 -24.07 8.64 38.51
N SER A 317 -24.66 8.27 39.65
CA SER A 317 -24.08 7.44 40.69
C SER A 317 -24.40 5.99 40.36
N THR A 318 -23.40 5.13 40.18
CA THR A 318 -23.45 3.76 40.71
C THR A 318 -22.07 3.10 40.74
N THR A 319 -21.74 2.71 41.96
CA THR A 319 -20.68 1.84 42.48
C THR A 319 -20.12 0.77 41.55
N ARG A 320 -18.80 0.78 41.31
CA ARG A 320 -17.97 -0.44 41.23
C ARG A 320 -16.54 -0.12 41.71
N LYS A 321 -16.16 -0.77 42.81
CA LYS A 321 -14.80 -0.79 43.36
C LYS A 321 -13.94 -1.74 42.52
N SER A 322 -12.77 -1.29 42.08
CA SER A 322 -11.59 -2.17 41.96
C SER A 322 -10.30 -1.35 42.05
N LEU A 323 -9.49 -1.75 43.03
CA LEU A 323 -8.11 -1.36 43.36
C LEU A 323 -7.30 -0.72 42.21
N ALA A 324 -6.83 0.51 42.42
CA ALA A 324 -5.63 1.03 41.77
C ALA A 324 -4.53 1.18 42.83
N PHE A 325 -3.51 0.35 42.67
CA PHE A 325 -2.29 0.29 43.46
C PHE A 325 -1.51 1.61 43.31
N ARG A 326 -1.48 2.41 44.38
CA ARG A 326 -0.75 3.68 44.45
C ARG A 326 0.70 3.38 44.86
N GLY A 327 1.53 3.06 43.88
CA GLY A 327 2.99 3.01 44.04
C GLY A 327 3.58 4.39 43.80
N SER A 328 3.76 5.15 44.89
CA SER A 328 4.67 6.29 44.93
C SER A 328 6.11 5.76 44.93
N LEU A 329 6.88 6.02 43.87
CA LEU A 329 8.34 6.00 43.96
C LEU A 329 8.89 7.35 43.50
N THR A 330 9.27 8.10 44.53
CA THR A 330 10.20 9.20 44.50
C THR A 330 11.56 8.70 44.03
N SER A 331 12.09 9.26 42.95
CA SER A 331 13.54 9.37 42.76
C SER A 331 13.90 10.84 42.70
N SER A 332 14.36 11.32 43.84
CA SER A 332 15.05 12.59 44.02
C SER A 332 16.27 12.63 43.11
N VAL A 333 16.22 13.44 42.07
CA VAL A 333 17.40 13.94 41.36
C VAL A 333 17.20 15.44 41.15
N ASP A 334 18.00 16.20 41.89
CA ASP A 334 18.41 17.59 41.69
C ASP A 334 17.34 18.67 41.45
N LYS A 335 16.74 19.09 42.56
CA LYS A 335 16.19 20.45 42.72
C LYS A 335 17.34 21.47 42.82
N LYS A 336 17.94 21.85 41.69
CA LYS A 336 18.79 23.05 41.59
C LYS A 336 18.96 23.52 40.13
N ALA A 337 17.87 24.04 39.55
CA ALA A 337 17.87 25.05 38.47
C ALA A 337 16.41 25.43 38.15
N LYS A 338 15.78 26.24 39.01
CA LYS A 338 14.63 27.05 38.58
C LYS A 338 15.17 28.42 38.21
N ALA A 339 15.73 28.50 37.02
CA ALA A 339 15.75 29.74 36.26
C ALA A 339 14.46 29.75 35.43
N GLU A 340 13.78 30.89 35.36
CA GLU A 340 12.63 31.10 34.49
C GLU A 340 13.09 31.01 33.02
N ASP A 341 13.06 29.80 32.45
CA ASP A 341 13.25 29.61 31.02
C ASP A 341 12.00 30.14 30.31
N LYS A 342 12.14 31.27 29.61
CA LYS A 342 11.11 31.83 28.73
C LYS A 342 10.66 30.75 27.73
N GLU A 343 9.36 30.49 27.71
CA GLU A 343 8.76 29.38 26.98
C GLU A 343 8.77 29.65 25.46
N ARG A 344 9.67 28.96 24.72
CA ARG A 344 9.72 29.06 23.26
C ARG A 344 8.68 28.15 22.62
N TYR A 345 8.03 28.63 21.55
CA TYR A 345 7.06 27.83 20.79
C TYR A 345 7.69 27.23 19.53
N VAL A 346 7.17 26.08 19.09
CA VAL A 346 7.55 25.39 17.85
C VAL A 346 6.34 25.18 16.94
N THR A 347 6.60 25.10 15.63
CA THR A 347 5.56 24.93 14.63
C THR A 347 4.78 23.64 14.83
N SER A 348 3.46 23.75 14.77
CA SER A 348 2.55 22.62 14.75
C SER A 348 1.72 22.56 13.47
N LEU A 349 1.46 21.35 13.03
CA LEU A 349 0.64 21.00 11.89
C LEU A 349 -0.62 20.30 12.39
N LEU A 350 -1.76 20.94 12.23
CA LEU A 350 -3.06 20.33 12.42
C LEU A 350 -3.53 19.77 11.07
N SER A 351 -3.68 18.46 10.97
CA SER A 351 -4.20 17.80 9.78
C SER A 351 -5.59 17.24 10.02
N GLU A 352 -6.41 17.22 8.96
CA GLU A 352 -7.61 16.38 8.92
C GLU A 352 -7.27 14.89 9.09
N PRO A 353 -8.26 14.06 9.49
CA PRO A 353 -8.11 12.62 9.53
C PRO A 353 -7.76 12.02 8.14
N PRO A 354 -7.00 10.91 8.10
CA PRO A 354 -6.69 10.22 6.85
C PRO A 354 -7.95 9.89 6.05
N ASN A 355 -7.98 10.26 4.77
CA ASN A 355 -9.10 10.00 3.87
C ASN A 355 -8.61 9.57 2.49
N PRO A 356 -9.38 8.75 1.75
CA PRO A 356 -8.98 8.25 0.44
C PRO A 356 -9.10 9.31 -0.68
N ASN A 357 -9.64 10.50 -0.44
CA ASN A 357 -9.82 11.47 -1.52
C ASN A 357 -8.49 12.14 -1.90
N VAL A 358 -7.97 11.80 -3.08
CA VAL A 358 -6.67 12.27 -3.60
C VAL A 358 -6.65 13.79 -3.82
N ASN A 359 -7.79 14.39 -4.14
CA ASN A 359 -7.88 15.81 -4.52
C ASN A 359 -8.28 16.75 -3.37
N ASN A 360 -8.61 16.19 -2.20
CA ASN A 360 -9.00 16.99 -1.04
C ASN A 360 -7.94 16.88 0.05
N TYR A 361 -7.55 18.01 0.61
CA TYR A 361 -6.76 18.06 1.83
C TYR A 361 -7.05 19.36 2.56
N THR A 362 -7.34 19.27 3.85
CA THR A 362 -7.50 20.42 4.73
C THR A 362 -6.61 20.31 5.96
N GLY A 363 -5.86 21.39 6.24
CA GLY A 363 -4.99 21.45 7.40
C GLY A 363 -4.70 22.88 7.82
N LYS A 364 -3.99 23.05 8.93
CA LYS A 364 -3.53 24.35 9.43
C LYS A 364 -2.10 24.22 9.93
N LEU A 365 -1.22 25.11 9.48
CA LEU A 365 0.16 25.21 9.96
C LEU A 365 0.28 26.43 10.89
N THR A 366 0.56 26.20 12.16
CA THR A 366 0.71 27.25 13.16
C THR A 366 2.18 27.50 13.43
N LEU A 367 2.69 28.64 12.96
CA LEU A 367 4.06 29.09 13.15
C LEU A 367 4.23 29.76 14.53
N PRO A 368 5.41 29.62 15.16
CA PRO A 368 5.70 30.30 16.43
C PRO A 368 5.70 31.83 16.26
N PRO A 369 5.41 32.57 17.34
CA PRO A 369 5.40 34.03 17.32
C PRO A 369 6.81 34.60 17.13
N GLY A 370 6.89 35.77 16.48
CA GLY A 370 8.17 36.44 16.23
C GLY A 370 8.80 37.09 17.47
N LYS A 371 7.97 37.49 18.43
CA LYS A 371 8.37 38.01 19.75
C LYS A 371 7.58 37.32 20.85
N ASP A 372 8.19 37.22 22.03
CA ASP A 372 7.53 36.69 23.21
C ASP A 372 6.28 37.54 23.55
N GLY A 373 5.11 36.91 23.61
CA GLY A 373 3.82 37.56 23.88
C GLY A 373 2.99 37.89 22.64
N ASP A 374 3.55 37.83 21.44
CA ASP A 374 2.78 37.95 20.19
C ASP A 374 1.94 36.67 19.95
N PRO A 375 0.78 36.78 19.26
CA PRO A 375 0.02 35.61 18.83
C PRO A 375 0.79 34.83 17.76
N SER A 376 0.60 33.51 17.76
CA SER A 376 1.12 32.60 16.74
C SER A 376 0.39 32.82 15.40
N ILE A 377 1.11 32.70 14.29
CA ILE A 377 0.53 32.84 12.95
C ILE A 377 0.01 31.49 12.47
N THR A 378 -1.27 31.42 12.09
CA THR A 378 -1.87 30.20 11.51
C THR A 378 -2.09 30.38 10.01
N ILE A 379 -1.57 29.45 9.20
CA ILE A 379 -1.70 29.41 7.74
C ILE A 379 -2.60 28.22 7.36
N PRO A 380 -3.66 28.42 6.56
CA PRO A 380 -4.46 27.30 6.06
C PRO A 380 -3.68 26.50 5.01
N LEU A 381 -3.84 25.17 5.05
CA LEU A 381 -3.25 24.25 4.09
C LEU A 381 -4.35 23.60 3.26
N ASN A 382 -4.11 23.54 1.95
CA ASN A 382 -4.99 22.93 0.96
C ASN A 382 -4.25 21.80 0.21
N ASN A 383 -4.94 21.17 -0.75
CA ASN A 383 -4.34 20.15 -1.63
C ASN A 383 -3.07 20.65 -2.36
N ASP A 384 -2.95 21.95 -2.64
CA ASP A 384 -1.77 22.51 -3.32
C ASP A 384 -0.49 22.45 -2.48
N ASN A 385 -0.59 22.20 -1.17
CA ASN A 385 0.55 22.14 -0.26
C ASN A 385 1.03 20.71 0.02
N ILE A 386 0.30 19.67 -0.42
CA ILE A 386 0.64 18.27 -0.16
C ILE A 386 1.27 17.57 -1.37
N LEU A 387 2.35 16.84 -1.11
CA LEU A 387 3.01 15.92 -2.02
C LEU A 387 2.57 14.51 -1.65
N LEU A 388 1.95 13.81 -2.61
CA LEU A 388 1.38 12.49 -2.37
C LEU A 388 2.44 11.40 -2.49
N ARG A 389 2.32 10.37 -1.65
CA ARG A 389 3.13 9.15 -1.76
C ARG A 389 3.04 8.58 -3.18
N GLY A 390 4.18 8.22 -3.75
CA GLY A 390 4.26 7.64 -5.09
C GLY A 390 4.38 8.67 -6.21
N ALA A 391 4.07 9.95 -5.96
CA ALA A 391 4.38 11.01 -6.90
C ALA A 391 5.90 11.15 -7.08
N VAL A 392 6.34 11.59 -8.26
CA VAL A 392 7.77 11.77 -8.56
C VAL A 392 8.07 13.25 -8.70
N LEU A 393 9.10 13.73 -7.99
CA LEU A 393 9.53 15.13 -8.09
C LEU A 393 10.17 15.39 -9.47
N ARG A 394 9.70 16.41 -10.19
CA ARG A 394 10.18 16.82 -11.51
C ARG A 394 10.47 18.32 -11.50
N ASN A 395 11.34 18.80 -12.38
CA ASN A 395 11.66 20.24 -12.55
C ASN A 395 11.88 21.01 -11.23
N THR A 396 12.37 20.31 -10.21
CA THR A 396 12.68 20.82 -8.87
C THR A 396 13.90 20.03 -8.42
N GLU A 397 14.95 20.73 -8.01
CA GLU A 397 16.24 20.13 -7.65
C GLU A 397 16.15 19.45 -6.28
N TRP A 398 15.52 20.14 -5.33
CA TRP A 398 15.25 19.63 -3.99
C TRP A 398 13.94 20.21 -3.44
N ALA A 399 13.28 19.43 -2.59
CA ALA A 399 12.11 19.83 -1.83
C ALA A 399 12.25 19.34 -0.39
N ILE A 400 11.95 20.19 0.58
CA ILE A 400 11.85 19.83 1.99
C ILE A 400 10.38 19.90 2.41
N GLY A 401 9.93 18.88 3.12
CA GLY A 401 8.60 18.89 3.70
C GLY A 401 8.52 18.05 4.98
N VAL A 402 7.38 18.13 5.66
CA VAL A 402 7.09 17.32 6.85
C VAL A 402 6.15 16.17 6.49
N ALA A 403 6.48 14.95 6.92
CA ALA A 403 5.61 13.79 6.76
C ALA A 403 4.33 13.96 7.59
N CYS A 404 3.18 13.98 6.93
CA CYS A 404 1.88 14.15 7.55
C CYS A 404 1.17 12.80 7.75
N PHE A 405 1.10 11.99 6.68
CA PHE A 405 0.58 10.63 6.74
C PHE A 405 1.65 9.64 6.33
N THR A 406 1.77 8.55 7.08
CA THR A 406 2.74 7.47 6.86
C THR A 406 2.04 6.13 6.73
N GLY A 407 2.61 5.22 5.93
CA GLY A 407 2.15 3.83 5.87
C GLY A 407 0.72 3.69 5.38
N ASP A 408 -0.09 3.05 6.22
CA ASP A 408 -1.52 2.77 5.99
C ASP A 408 -2.37 4.05 5.91
N ASP A 409 -1.93 5.15 6.52
CA ASP A 409 -2.66 6.43 6.51
C ASP A 409 -2.51 7.19 5.20
N THR A 410 -1.55 6.81 4.35
CA THR A 410 -1.30 7.53 3.09
C THR A 410 -2.45 7.34 2.11
N LYS A 411 -2.82 8.41 1.39
CA LYS A 411 -3.94 8.41 0.44
C LYS A 411 -3.81 7.32 -0.62
N LEU A 412 -2.59 6.99 -1.04
CA LEU A 412 -2.33 5.91 -1.99
C LEU A 412 -2.70 4.53 -1.42
N VAL A 413 -2.35 4.26 -0.16
CA VAL A 413 -2.61 2.96 0.49
C VAL A 413 -4.10 2.83 0.86
N LEU A 414 -4.75 3.91 1.27
CA LEU A 414 -6.20 3.94 1.50
C LEU A 414 -7.02 3.64 0.25
N ASN A 415 -6.50 3.97 -0.95
CA ASN A 415 -7.10 3.59 -2.23
C ASN A 415 -6.63 2.21 -2.74
N SER A 416 -5.71 1.56 -2.05
CA SER A 416 -5.25 0.22 -2.39
C SER A 416 -6.18 -0.82 -1.75
N PHE A 417 -6.64 -1.78 -2.55
CA PHE A 417 -7.44 -2.90 -2.03
C PHE A 417 -6.52 -4.02 -1.57
N THR A 418 -6.81 -4.60 -0.40
CA THR A 418 -6.19 -5.87 0.01
C THR A 418 -6.42 -6.91 -1.08
N THR A 419 -5.37 -7.64 -1.47
CA THR A 419 -5.45 -8.52 -2.63
C THR A 419 -6.44 -9.67 -2.38
N PRO A 420 -7.62 -9.70 -3.03
CA PRO A 420 -8.61 -10.73 -2.73
C PRO A 420 -8.12 -12.11 -3.19
N SER A 421 -8.60 -13.19 -2.57
CA SER A 421 -8.44 -14.53 -3.12
C SER A 421 -9.41 -14.72 -4.28
N LYS A 422 -8.87 -14.67 -5.49
CA LYS A 422 -9.64 -14.77 -6.73
C LYS A 422 -9.86 -16.24 -7.07
N PHE A 423 -11.12 -16.64 -7.22
CA PHE A 423 -11.49 -17.92 -7.81
C PHE A 423 -11.69 -17.78 -9.31
N SER A 424 -11.24 -18.77 -10.08
CA SER A 424 -11.61 -18.87 -11.50
C SER A 424 -13.09 -19.23 -11.61
N ASN A 425 -13.74 -18.80 -12.69
CA ASN A 425 -15.07 -19.30 -13.01
C ASN A 425 -15.09 -20.80 -13.30
N LEU A 426 -13.96 -21.38 -13.74
CA LEU A 426 -13.80 -22.83 -13.84
C LEU A 426 -13.92 -23.50 -12.47
N ASP A 427 -13.32 -22.94 -11.42
CA ASP A 427 -13.46 -23.45 -10.05
C ASP A 427 -14.92 -23.45 -9.59
N LYS A 428 -15.67 -22.39 -9.91
CA LYS A 428 -17.11 -22.30 -9.59
C LYS A 428 -17.94 -23.35 -10.32
N LEU A 429 -17.67 -23.55 -11.62
CA LEU A 429 -18.35 -24.56 -12.42
C LEU A 429 -18.06 -25.97 -11.87
N MET A 430 -16.79 -26.24 -11.56
CA MET A 430 -16.35 -27.51 -10.99
C MET A 430 -17.04 -27.79 -9.65
N ASN A 431 -17.11 -26.80 -8.74
CA ASN A 431 -17.85 -26.93 -7.49
C ASN A 431 -19.33 -27.23 -7.73
N LYS A 432 -19.98 -26.53 -8.67
CA LYS A 432 -21.39 -26.79 -9.03
C LYS A 432 -21.60 -28.21 -9.55
N THR A 433 -20.71 -28.69 -10.43
CA THR A 433 -20.77 -30.06 -10.96
C THR A 433 -20.59 -31.10 -9.86
N VAL A 434 -19.66 -30.89 -8.92
CA VAL A 434 -19.46 -31.80 -7.79
C VAL A 434 -20.69 -31.89 -6.89
N TYR A 435 -21.38 -30.78 -6.62
CA TYR A 435 -22.63 -30.84 -5.86
C TYR A 435 -23.71 -31.68 -6.55
N VAL A 436 -23.85 -31.55 -7.87
CA VAL A 436 -24.82 -32.35 -8.65
C VAL A 436 -24.46 -33.84 -8.62
N ILE A 437 -23.18 -34.18 -8.88
CA ILE A 437 -22.71 -35.57 -8.84
C ILE A 437 -22.89 -36.16 -7.44
N PHE A 438 -22.52 -35.41 -6.39
CA PHE A 438 -22.66 -35.85 -5.01
C PHE A 438 -24.12 -36.13 -4.62
N PHE A 439 -25.05 -35.28 -5.06
CA PHE A 439 -26.48 -35.50 -4.84
C PHE A 439 -26.98 -36.79 -5.51
N VAL A 440 -26.64 -36.98 -6.79
CA VAL A 440 -26.99 -38.21 -7.53
C VAL A 440 -26.38 -39.45 -6.87
N MET A 441 -25.13 -39.34 -6.42
CA MET A 441 -24.40 -40.41 -5.75
C MET A 441 -25.09 -40.82 -4.44
N ILE A 442 -25.51 -39.87 -3.58
CA ILE A 442 -26.23 -40.20 -2.34
C ILE A 442 -27.54 -40.94 -2.62
N VAL A 443 -28.31 -40.49 -3.62
CA VAL A 443 -29.56 -41.15 -4.01
C VAL A 443 -29.30 -42.59 -4.46
N LEU A 444 -28.32 -42.80 -5.34
CA LEU A 444 -27.96 -44.12 -5.84
C LEU A 444 -27.48 -45.05 -4.71
N ILE A 445 -26.59 -44.56 -3.84
CA ILE A 445 -26.08 -45.31 -2.68
C ILE A 445 -27.22 -45.71 -1.75
N SER A 446 -28.16 -44.80 -1.50
CA SER A 446 -29.29 -45.07 -0.60
C SER A 446 -30.19 -46.18 -1.16
N LEU A 447 -30.47 -46.15 -2.47
CA LEU A 447 -31.23 -47.20 -3.15
C LEU A 447 -30.50 -48.55 -3.12
N MET A 448 -29.19 -48.55 -3.37
CA MET A 448 -28.36 -49.77 -3.33
C MET A 448 -28.25 -50.34 -1.91
N ALA A 449 -28.08 -49.50 -0.89
CA ALA A 449 -28.02 -49.93 0.50
C ALA A 449 -29.34 -50.53 0.99
N ILE A 450 -30.49 -49.92 0.64
CA ILE A 450 -31.81 -50.50 0.93
C ILE A 450 -31.96 -51.85 0.21
N GLY A 451 -31.60 -51.90 -1.08
CA GLY A 451 -31.68 -53.13 -1.87
C GLY A 451 -30.82 -54.26 -1.30
N ALA A 452 -29.61 -53.96 -0.85
CA ALA A 452 -28.70 -54.92 -0.22
C ALA A 452 -29.26 -55.46 1.09
N VAL A 453 -29.75 -54.58 1.99
CA VAL A 453 -30.34 -54.99 3.27
C VAL A 453 -31.58 -55.86 3.05
N VAL A 454 -32.47 -55.47 2.15
CA VAL A 454 -33.71 -56.23 1.84
C VAL A 454 -33.40 -57.59 1.20
N THR A 455 -32.41 -57.65 0.31
CA THR A 455 -32.02 -58.91 -0.35
C THR A 455 -31.36 -59.86 0.65
N ASN A 456 -30.41 -59.36 1.45
CA ASN A 456 -29.73 -60.14 2.48
C ASN A 456 -30.68 -60.62 3.58
N SER A 457 -31.75 -59.86 3.87
CA SER A 457 -32.75 -60.28 4.87
C SER A 457 -33.75 -61.32 4.37
N ASN A 458 -34.08 -61.31 3.06
CA ASN A 458 -35.21 -62.07 2.51
C ASN A 458 -34.81 -63.27 1.64
N ARG A 459 -33.58 -63.29 1.08
CA ARG A 459 -33.12 -64.34 0.15
C ARG A 459 -31.96 -65.15 0.70
N PHE A 460 -32.04 -65.55 1.96
CA PHE A 460 -31.01 -66.39 2.59
C PHE A 460 -30.80 -67.73 1.87
N ASP A 461 -31.89 -68.38 1.43
CA ASP A 461 -31.84 -69.72 0.82
C ASP A 461 -31.01 -69.77 -0.48
N GLU A 462 -30.88 -68.64 -1.18
CA GLU A 462 -30.07 -68.51 -2.40
C GLU A 462 -28.60 -68.14 -2.10
N PHE A 463 -28.32 -67.53 -0.95
CA PHE A 463 -27.06 -66.88 -0.60
C PHE A 463 -26.40 -67.48 0.65
N TRP A 464 -26.73 -68.73 1.00
CA TRP A 464 -26.23 -69.46 2.17
C TRP A 464 -24.70 -69.48 2.30
N TYR A 465 -23.95 -69.39 1.20
CA TYR A 465 -22.49 -69.38 1.20
C TYR A 465 -21.87 -68.07 1.71
N PHE A 466 -22.67 -67.01 1.90
CA PHE A 466 -22.21 -65.76 2.52
C PHE A 466 -22.14 -65.82 4.05
N GLY A 467 -22.61 -66.91 4.69
CA GLY A 467 -22.41 -67.11 6.14
C GLY A 467 -23.33 -66.30 7.06
N LEU A 468 -24.36 -65.64 6.52
CA LEU A 468 -25.27 -64.77 7.28
C LEU A 468 -26.58 -65.47 7.62
N ASN A 469 -26.76 -66.00 8.83
CA ASN A 469 -28.00 -66.67 9.22
C ASN A 469 -28.51 -66.20 10.59
N LYS A 470 -29.80 -65.91 10.68
CA LYS A 470 -30.47 -65.57 11.95
C LYS A 470 -30.59 -66.78 12.89
N ASN A 471 -30.56 -68.00 12.35
CA ASN A 471 -30.64 -69.23 13.13
C ASN A 471 -29.28 -69.94 13.18
N THR A 472 -28.60 -69.85 14.31
CA THR A 472 -27.26 -70.45 14.54
C THR A 472 -27.25 -71.98 14.50
N THR A 473 -28.43 -72.62 14.52
CA THR A 473 -28.56 -74.08 14.57
C THR A 473 -28.79 -74.73 13.20
N GLN A 474 -28.92 -73.94 12.13
CA GLN A 474 -29.18 -74.47 10.80
C GLN A 474 -27.91 -75.10 10.19
N VAL A 475 -28.01 -76.33 9.73
CA VAL A 475 -26.92 -77.05 9.03
C VAL A 475 -26.78 -76.58 7.58
N TRP A 476 -25.66 -76.92 6.93
CA TRP A 476 -25.40 -76.55 5.54
C TRP A 476 -26.53 -77.06 4.62
N PRO A 477 -27.12 -76.21 3.74
CA PRO A 477 -28.26 -76.62 2.90
C PRO A 477 -27.97 -77.81 1.96
N TYR A 478 -26.70 -78.03 1.60
CA TYR A 478 -26.27 -79.11 0.68
C TYR A 478 -25.29 -80.11 1.32
N LEU A 479 -24.94 -79.93 2.60
CA LEU A 479 -23.94 -80.73 3.34
C LEU A 479 -24.41 -81.02 4.79
N PRO A 480 -25.52 -81.76 4.98
CA PRO A 480 -26.20 -81.88 6.28
C PRO A 480 -25.39 -82.66 7.34
N ASP A 481 -24.39 -83.44 6.94
CA ASP A 481 -23.58 -84.29 7.83
C ASP A 481 -22.43 -83.54 8.52
N LEU A 482 -22.16 -82.29 8.11
CA LEU A 482 -21.14 -81.44 8.73
C LEU A 482 -21.75 -80.61 9.87
N PRO A 483 -20.99 -80.31 10.93
CA PRO A 483 -21.45 -79.42 11.99
C PRO A 483 -21.87 -78.06 11.40
N PRO A 484 -22.88 -77.39 12.00
CA PRO A 484 -23.32 -76.08 11.53
C PRO A 484 -22.14 -75.10 11.55
N PRO A 485 -21.96 -74.28 10.50
CA PRO A 485 -20.91 -73.28 10.48
C PRO A 485 -21.17 -72.20 11.53
N GLU A 486 -20.13 -71.44 11.89
CA GLU A 486 -20.26 -70.24 12.70
C GLU A 486 -21.01 -69.17 11.90
N TRP A 487 -22.34 -69.20 11.97
CA TRP A 487 -23.20 -68.22 11.33
C TRP A 487 -23.04 -66.86 12.01
N GLU A 488 -22.76 -65.83 11.20
CA GLU A 488 -22.78 -64.46 11.68
C GLU A 488 -24.25 -64.01 11.80
N THR A 489 -24.69 -63.75 13.03
CA THR A 489 -26.12 -63.53 13.37
C THR A 489 -26.60 -62.12 13.06
N THR A 490 -25.68 -61.19 12.83
CA THR A 490 -25.97 -59.80 12.54
C THR A 490 -25.65 -59.51 11.08
N THR A 491 -26.69 -59.24 10.27
CA THR A 491 -26.50 -58.65 8.94
C THR A 491 -26.02 -57.21 9.08
N ASP A 492 -25.17 -56.77 8.18
CA ASP A 492 -24.77 -55.36 8.12
C ASP A 492 -25.99 -54.43 8.09
N ASN A 493 -25.94 -53.41 8.93
CA ASN A 493 -26.99 -52.39 9.01
C ASN A 493 -27.02 -51.54 7.73
N PHE A 494 -28.15 -50.88 7.49
CA PHE A 494 -28.28 -49.90 6.39
C PHE A 494 -27.10 -48.90 6.36
N ILE A 495 -26.65 -48.43 7.52
CA ILE A 495 -25.53 -47.47 7.62
C ILE A 495 -24.21 -48.11 7.18
N GLN A 496 -23.94 -49.37 7.54
CA GLN A 496 -22.72 -50.08 7.15
C GLN A 496 -22.70 -50.35 5.64
N GLN A 497 -23.82 -50.81 5.10
CA GLN A 497 -24.00 -51.00 3.65
C GLN A 497 -23.96 -49.66 2.88
N PHE A 498 -24.53 -48.59 3.44
CA PHE A 498 -24.46 -47.24 2.87
C PHE A 498 -23.00 -46.73 2.82
N LEU A 499 -22.24 -46.90 3.90
CA LEU A 499 -20.84 -46.48 3.96
C LEU A 499 -19.94 -47.35 3.06
N LEU A 500 -20.21 -48.65 2.97
CA LEU A 500 -19.56 -49.55 2.00
C LEU A 500 -19.76 -49.03 0.57
N PHE A 501 -21.01 -48.83 0.14
CA PHE A 501 -21.31 -48.32 -1.19
C PHE A 501 -20.80 -46.89 -1.43
N LEU A 502 -20.74 -46.05 -0.39
CA LEU A 502 -20.12 -44.73 -0.46
C LEU A 502 -18.61 -44.81 -0.77
N THR A 503 -17.89 -45.75 -0.15
CA THR A 503 -16.47 -45.98 -0.48
C THR A 503 -16.29 -46.59 -1.87
N LEU A 504 -17.18 -47.50 -2.27
CA LEU A 504 -17.15 -48.14 -3.59
C LEU A 504 -17.39 -47.15 -4.73
N LEU A 505 -18.39 -46.27 -4.60
CA LEU A 505 -18.76 -45.29 -5.63
C LEU A 505 -18.01 -43.96 -5.53
N SER A 506 -17.00 -43.87 -4.66
CA SER A 506 -16.18 -42.67 -4.47
C SER A 506 -15.48 -42.16 -5.75
N SER A 507 -15.28 -43.03 -6.74
CA SER A 507 -14.68 -42.69 -8.03
C SER A 507 -15.61 -41.92 -8.98
N PHE A 508 -16.89 -41.74 -8.64
CA PHE A 508 -17.85 -40.94 -9.42
C PHE A 508 -17.47 -39.46 -9.47
N VAL A 509 -16.81 -38.95 -8.42
CA VAL A 509 -16.17 -37.63 -8.47
C VAL A 509 -14.71 -37.86 -8.88
N PRO A 510 -14.35 -37.61 -10.15
CA PRO A 510 -13.02 -37.95 -10.64
C PRO A 510 -11.96 -37.04 -9.98
N LEU A 511 -11.12 -37.62 -9.13
CA LEU A 511 -9.96 -36.94 -8.54
C LEU A 511 -9.01 -36.41 -9.62
N SER A 512 -8.89 -37.14 -10.72
CA SER A 512 -8.09 -36.78 -11.89
C SER A 512 -8.52 -35.46 -12.53
N LEU A 513 -9.80 -35.05 -12.44
CA LEU A 513 -10.27 -33.78 -12.98
C LEU A 513 -9.55 -32.60 -12.31
N TYR A 514 -9.47 -32.63 -10.98
CA TYR A 514 -8.85 -31.57 -10.18
C TYR A 514 -7.33 -31.52 -10.41
N VAL A 515 -6.69 -32.69 -10.38
CA VAL A 515 -5.24 -32.82 -10.63
C VAL A 515 -4.89 -32.29 -12.02
N THR A 516 -5.67 -32.66 -13.03
CA THR A 516 -5.43 -32.26 -14.42
C THR A 516 -5.58 -30.75 -14.59
N VAL A 517 -6.61 -30.14 -14.02
CA VAL A 517 -6.80 -28.67 -14.08
C VAL A 517 -5.61 -27.95 -13.46
N GLU A 518 -5.13 -28.39 -12.30
CA GLU A 518 -3.96 -27.77 -11.65
C GLU A 518 -2.69 -27.90 -12.49
N ILE A 519 -2.39 -29.09 -13.01
CA ILE A 519 -1.23 -29.33 -13.88
C ILE A 519 -1.32 -28.48 -15.15
N VAL A 520 -2.49 -28.41 -15.78
CA VAL A 520 -2.71 -27.58 -16.97
C VAL A 520 -2.49 -26.11 -16.66
N THR A 521 -3.00 -25.61 -15.53
CA THR A 521 -2.77 -24.20 -15.14
C THR A 521 -1.29 -23.90 -14.92
N PHE A 522 -0.54 -24.84 -14.34
CA PHE A 522 0.91 -24.70 -14.16
C PHE A 522 1.64 -24.59 -15.50
N TRP A 523 1.35 -25.49 -16.44
CA TRP A 523 1.96 -25.44 -17.77
C TRP A 523 1.56 -24.19 -18.55
N MET A 524 0.30 -23.74 -18.45
CA MET A 524 -0.13 -22.47 -19.03
C MET A 524 0.67 -21.28 -18.48
N MET A 525 0.88 -21.22 -17.16
CA MET A 525 1.72 -20.19 -16.54
C MET A 525 3.17 -20.27 -17.02
N TYR A 526 3.73 -21.48 -17.14
CA TYR A 526 5.09 -21.70 -17.64
C TYR A 526 5.26 -21.21 -19.09
N PHE A 527 4.31 -21.54 -19.98
CA PHE A 527 4.35 -21.09 -21.37
C PHE A 527 4.25 -19.56 -21.47
N ILE A 528 3.36 -18.91 -20.72
CA ILE A 528 3.28 -17.43 -20.71
C ILE A 528 4.60 -16.79 -20.24
N ASN A 529 5.25 -17.39 -19.24
CA ASN A 529 6.50 -16.84 -18.70
C ASN A 529 7.71 -17.03 -19.62
N THR A 530 7.68 -18.02 -20.50
CA THR A 530 8.78 -18.37 -21.41
C THR A 530 8.56 -17.86 -22.83
N ASP A 531 7.40 -17.24 -23.09
CA ASP A 531 7.02 -16.71 -24.39
C ASP A 531 7.91 -15.51 -24.79
N LYS A 532 8.55 -15.63 -25.95
CA LYS A 532 9.41 -14.58 -26.53
C LYS A 532 8.62 -13.51 -27.28
N ASP A 533 7.40 -13.80 -27.73
CA ASP A 533 6.58 -12.85 -28.47
C ASP A 533 5.99 -11.77 -27.55
N ILE A 534 5.81 -12.10 -26.27
CA ILE A 534 5.30 -11.20 -25.22
C ILE A 534 6.45 -10.65 -24.35
N TYR A 535 7.70 -10.76 -24.82
CA TYR A 535 8.87 -10.15 -24.20
C TYR A 535 9.08 -8.73 -24.73
N HIS A 536 9.40 -7.78 -23.84
CA HIS A 536 9.69 -6.40 -24.23
C HIS A 536 11.21 -6.11 -24.21
N PRO A 537 11.88 -6.00 -25.38
CA PRO A 537 13.33 -5.90 -25.47
C PRO A 537 13.92 -4.62 -24.88
N LYS A 538 13.18 -3.50 -24.92
CA LYS A 538 13.71 -2.19 -24.48
C LYS A 538 13.86 -2.07 -22.97
N THR A 539 13.02 -2.76 -22.21
CA THR A 539 13.10 -2.75 -20.73
C THR A 539 13.61 -4.07 -20.17
N ASP A 540 13.94 -5.05 -21.02
CA ASP A 540 14.33 -6.40 -20.64
C ASP A 540 13.33 -7.04 -19.65
N THR A 541 12.04 -6.98 -20.00
CA THR A 541 10.97 -7.50 -19.14
C THR A 541 10.15 -8.57 -19.85
N PRO A 542 10.13 -9.82 -19.36
CA PRO A 542 9.23 -10.85 -19.85
C PRO A 542 7.82 -10.69 -19.28
N ALA A 543 6.84 -11.31 -19.94
CA ALA A 543 5.52 -11.49 -19.38
C ALA A 543 5.60 -12.42 -18.15
N LEU A 544 4.92 -12.07 -17.05
CA LEU A 544 4.94 -12.85 -15.83
C LEU A 544 3.52 -13.15 -15.35
N ALA A 545 3.10 -14.41 -15.44
CA ALA A 545 1.88 -14.94 -14.86
C ALA A 545 2.03 -15.04 -13.33
N ARG A 546 1.40 -14.11 -12.60
CA ARG A 546 1.50 -14.03 -11.12
C ARG A 546 0.37 -14.74 -10.37
N SER A 547 -0.59 -15.33 -11.08
CA SER A 547 -1.79 -15.94 -10.50
C SER A 547 -2.30 -17.08 -11.36
N THR A 548 -2.96 -18.06 -10.74
CA THR A 548 -3.54 -19.26 -11.37
C THR A 548 -4.78 -19.00 -12.24
N ILE A 549 -5.22 -17.74 -12.37
CA ILE A 549 -6.43 -17.33 -13.11
C ILE A 549 -6.16 -17.20 -14.62
N VAL A 550 -5.02 -17.71 -15.09
CA VAL A 550 -4.63 -17.71 -16.51
C VAL A 550 -5.70 -18.37 -17.40
N THR A 551 -6.49 -19.29 -16.84
CA THR A 551 -7.59 -19.96 -17.53
C THR A 551 -8.74 -19.04 -17.91
N ASP A 552 -8.93 -17.92 -17.20
CA ASP A 552 -10.04 -17.00 -17.44
C ASP A 552 -9.70 -15.96 -18.53
N LEU A 553 -8.43 -15.89 -18.97
CA LEU A 553 -7.98 -14.93 -19.97
C LEU A 553 -8.73 -15.09 -21.31
N GLY A 554 -9.07 -16.33 -21.70
CA GLY A 554 -9.85 -16.62 -22.90
C GLY A 554 -11.35 -16.26 -22.82
N ARG A 555 -11.84 -15.79 -21.65
CA ARG A 555 -13.24 -15.42 -21.43
C ARG A 555 -13.46 -13.93 -21.20
N VAL A 556 -12.41 -13.12 -21.32
CA VAL A 556 -12.50 -11.68 -21.10
C VAL A 556 -13.38 -11.05 -22.18
N SER A 557 -14.55 -10.53 -21.79
CA SER A 557 -15.47 -9.81 -22.71
C SER A 557 -15.26 -8.30 -22.71
N TYR A 558 -14.75 -7.75 -21.61
CA TYR A 558 -14.52 -6.33 -21.42
C TYR A 558 -13.09 -6.10 -20.99
N ILE A 559 -12.36 -5.27 -21.75
CA ILE A 559 -11.02 -4.82 -21.41
C ILE A 559 -11.12 -3.37 -20.98
N PHE A 560 -10.93 -3.12 -19.67
CA PHE A 560 -10.76 -1.78 -19.15
C PHE A 560 -9.29 -1.42 -19.30
N SER A 561 -8.97 -0.53 -20.23
CA SER A 561 -7.62 -0.03 -20.44
C SER A 561 -7.50 1.38 -19.89
N ASP A 562 -6.43 1.64 -19.16
CA ASP A 562 -6.01 3.01 -18.89
C ASP A 562 -5.56 3.67 -20.21
N LYS A 563 -5.77 4.97 -20.33
CA LYS A 563 -5.30 5.75 -21.48
C LYS A 563 -3.80 6.01 -21.35
N THR A 564 -3.38 6.53 -20.22
CA THR A 564 -2.01 7.00 -20.02
C THR A 564 -1.11 5.85 -19.62
N GLY A 565 0.08 5.75 -20.21
CA GLY A 565 1.05 4.70 -19.89
C GLY A 565 0.70 3.31 -20.42
N THR A 566 -0.55 3.07 -20.84
CA THR A 566 -0.99 1.82 -21.49
C THR A 566 -1.28 2.03 -22.98
N LEU A 567 -2.27 2.86 -23.34
CA LEU A 567 -2.58 3.13 -24.76
C LEU A 567 -1.62 4.14 -25.38
N THR A 568 -1.22 5.16 -24.61
CA THR A 568 -0.30 6.21 -25.07
C THR A 568 1.05 6.10 -24.39
N ARG A 569 2.12 6.26 -25.17
CA ARG A 569 3.46 6.54 -24.63
C ARG A 569 3.48 7.99 -24.15
N ASN A 570 4.11 8.26 -23.01
CA ASN A 570 4.27 9.61 -22.44
C ASN A 570 5.31 10.44 -23.24
N VAL A 571 5.10 10.57 -24.55
CA VAL A 571 5.97 11.30 -25.49
C VAL A 571 5.10 12.15 -26.40
N MET A 572 5.07 13.45 -26.16
CA MET A 572 4.36 14.42 -26.99
C MET A 572 5.29 14.86 -28.13
N ARG A 573 4.87 14.64 -29.38
CA ARG A 573 5.59 15.10 -30.58
C ARG A 573 4.73 16.11 -31.31
N PHE A 574 5.26 17.31 -31.52
CA PHE A 574 4.63 18.27 -32.40
C PHE A 574 4.54 17.68 -33.83
N LYS A 575 3.33 17.65 -34.40
CA LYS A 575 3.08 17.03 -35.71
C LYS A 575 2.68 18.05 -36.75
N ARG A 576 1.73 18.92 -36.41
CA ARG A 576 1.18 19.93 -37.29
C ARG A 576 0.76 21.15 -36.49
N CYS A 577 0.74 22.29 -37.16
CA CYS A 577 -0.01 23.47 -36.73
C CYS A 577 -0.81 24.02 -37.90
N SER A 578 -1.88 24.73 -37.60
CA SER A 578 -2.53 25.63 -38.55
C SER A 578 -2.11 27.04 -38.18
N VAL A 579 -1.55 27.78 -39.14
CA VAL A 579 -1.22 29.20 -38.98
C VAL A 579 -1.89 29.93 -40.13
N ASP A 580 -2.79 30.86 -39.79
CA ASP A 580 -3.54 31.66 -40.78
C ASP A 580 -4.32 30.80 -41.81
N GLY A 581 -4.94 29.71 -41.34
CA GLY A 581 -5.69 28.78 -42.20
C GLY A 581 -4.84 27.83 -43.05
N LEU A 582 -3.51 28.00 -43.05
CA LEU A 582 -2.56 27.11 -43.73
C LEU A 582 -2.09 26.01 -42.77
N ALA A 583 -2.27 24.75 -43.17
CA ALA A 583 -1.82 23.60 -42.40
C ALA A 583 -0.35 23.28 -42.70
N PHE A 584 0.50 23.35 -41.68
CA PHE A 584 1.92 23.00 -41.71
C PHE A 584 2.18 21.67 -41.01
N GLY A 585 3.06 20.83 -41.55
CA GLY A 585 3.57 19.58 -40.95
C GLY A 585 3.40 18.37 -41.87
N ALA A 586 3.91 17.19 -41.51
CA ALA A 586 3.90 16.04 -42.42
C ALA A 586 2.52 15.33 -42.56
N PRO A 587 2.20 14.65 -43.68
CA PRO A 587 1.10 13.70 -43.79
C PRO A 587 1.12 12.67 -42.64
N ILE A 588 0.01 12.53 -41.89
CA ILE A 588 -0.11 11.51 -40.85
C ILE A 588 -0.57 10.23 -41.54
N GLU A 589 0.36 9.33 -41.85
CA GLU A 589 0.00 7.95 -42.15
C GLU A 589 -0.54 7.32 -40.87
N LYS A 590 -1.85 7.03 -40.84
CA LYS A 590 -2.43 6.14 -39.82
C LYS A 590 -1.91 4.73 -40.11
N LYS A 591 -0.72 4.39 -39.62
CA LYS A 591 -0.25 3.00 -39.63
C LYS A 591 -1.12 2.20 -38.66
N SER A 592 -1.92 1.28 -39.20
CA SER A 592 -2.55 0.24 -38.40
C SER A 592 -1.48 -0.69 -37.81
N PRO A 593 -1.73 -1.40 -36.69
CA PRO A 593 -0.72 -2.19 -35.96
C PRO A 593 -0.27 -3.49 -36.66
N LYS A 594 -0.27 -3.56 -37.99
CA LYS A 594 0.25 -4.71 -38.75
C LYS A 594 1.08 -4.22 -39.93
N ALA A 595 2.39 -4.02 -39.72
CA ALA A 595 3.49 -4.10 -40.70
C ALA A 595 4.74 -3.33 -40.25
N THR A 596 5.29 -3.63 -39.07
CA THR A 596 6.57 -3.03 -38.63
C THR A 596 7.73 -4.02 -38.55
N GLN A 597 7.53 -5.32 -38.82
CA GLN A 597 8.65 -6.27 -38.78
C GLN A 597 9.43 -6.42 -40.11
N GLU A 598 8.93 -5.94 -41.25
CA GLU A 598 9.62 -6.17 -42.54
C GLU A 598 10.22 -4.90 -43.19
N LYS A 599 9.83 -3.69 -42.77
CA LYS A 599 10.23 -2.45 -43.50
C LYS A 599 11.40 -1.66 -42.91
N GLU A 600 11.91 -2.03 -41.73
CA GLU A 600 13.08 -1.34 -41.14
C GLU A 600 14.42 -1.93 -41.62
N GLU A 601 14.45 -3.13 -42.21
CA GLU A 601 15.69 -3.71 -42.75
C GLU A 601 15.99 -3.32 -44.20
N GLU A 602 14.98 -3.10 -45.06
CA GLU A 602 15.22 -2.76 -46.48
C GLU A 602 15.64 -1.31 -46.76
N LYS A 603 15.34 -0.36 -45.86
CA LYS A 603 15.70 1.06 -46.08
C LYS A 603 17.17 1.42 -45.84
N SER A 604 18.01 0.44 -45.51
CA SER A 604 19.45 0.63 -45.33
C SER A 604 20.29 0.39 -46.59
N LYS A 605 19.68 0.06 -47.75
CA LYS A 605 20.44 -0.40 -48.93
C LYS A 605 20.15 0.24 -50.31
N GLU A 606 19.37 1.30 -50.43
CA GLU A 606 19.28 2.03 -51.71
C GLU A 606 19.91 3.43 -51.60
N GLY A 607 21.06 3.55 -52.28
CA GLY A 607 21.80 4.78 -52.47
C GLY A 607 21.26 5.64 -53.62
N ASP A 608 21.77 6.87 -53.62
CA ASP A 608 21.82 7.91 -54.67
C ASP A 608 21.12 7.64 -56.01
N GLY A 609 20.21 8.56 -56.36
CA GLY A 609 19.76 8.73 -57.74
C GLY A 609 18.62 9.73 -57.89
N ASN A 610 18.94 10.90 -58.47
CA ASN A 610 18.04 11.91 -59.06
C ASN A 610 17.33 12.91 -58.12
N ILE A 611 18.09 13.95 -57.75
CA ILE A 611 17.56 15.25 -57.35
C ILE A 611 17.25 16.05 -58.62
N SER A 612 15.97 16.16 -58.99
CA SER A 612 15.52 17.14 -59.98
C SER A 612 15.62 18.55 -59.41
N SER A 613 16.26 19.44 -60.17
CA SER A 613 16.53 20.83 -59.87
C SER A 613 15.27 21.72 -59.86
N GLU A 614 14.49 21.64 -58.79
CA GLU A 614 13.56 22.71 -58.40
C GLU A 614 13.99 23.29 -57.06
N ALA A 615 14.04 24.62 -56.98
CA ALA A 615 14.54 25.37 -55.84
C ALA A 615 14.00 24.83 -54.50
N PHE A 616 14.92 24.36 -53.66
CA PHE A 616 14.68 23.82 -52.32
C PHE A 616 14.04 24.88 -51.43
N HIS A 617 12.70 24.89 -51.36
CA HIS A 617 11.96 25.74 -50.44
C HIS A 617 11.39 24.87 -49.29
N PRO A 618 11.93 24.97 -48.06
CA PRO A 618 11.57 24.09 -46.95
C PRO A 618 10.08 24.11 -46.58
N LEU A 619 9.34 25.16 -46.95
CA LEU A 619 7.90 25.27 -46.71
C LEU A 619 7.01 24.48 -47.68
N LYS A 620 7.46 24.17 -48.91
CA LYS A 620 6.60 23.49 -49.90
C LYS A 620 6.33 22.02 -49.55
N GLN A 621 7.24 21.35 -48.84
CA GLN A 621 7.01 19.99 -48.31
C GLN A 621 6.20 19.99 -47.00
N LEU A 622 6.03 21.13 -46.34
CA LEU A 622 5.29 21.25 -45.07
C LEU A 622 3.81 21.57 -45.24
N LEU A 623 3.37 22.04 -46.41
CA LEU A 623 1.97 22.39 -46.68
C LEU A 623 1.16 21.12 -47.01
N VAL A 624 0.23 20.74 -46.13
CA VAL A 624 -0.65 19.56 -46.32
C VAL A 624 -2.04 19.94 -46.87
N GLY A 625 -2.18 21.18 -47.35
CA GLY A 625 -3.41 21.68 -47.96
C GLY A 625 -4.10 22.77 -47.14
N THR A 626 -5.03 23.46 -47.78
CA THR A 626 -5.88 24.50 -47.20
C THR A 626 -7.07 23.87 -46.49
N VAL A 627 -7.31 24.21 -45.23
CA VAL A 627 -8.55 23.81 -44.54
C VAL A 627 -9.67 24.76 -45.01
N SER A 628 -10.66 24.25 -45.73
CA SER A 628 -11.83 25.04 -46.12
C SER A 628 -12.67 25.37 -44.88
N ILE A 629 -12.69 26.65 -44.50
CA ILE A 629 -13.59 27.18 -43.47
C ILE A 629 -14.99 27.23 -44.10
N PRO A 630 -16.04 26.65 -43.47
CA PRO A 630 -17.40 26.85 -43.96
C PRO A 630 -17.71 28.34 -43.82
N SER A 631 -18.03 28.99 -44.94
CA SER A 631 -18.46 30.38 -44.94
C SER A 631 -19.64 30.55 -43.98
N LEU A 632 -19.51 31.46 -43.01
CA LEU A 632 -20.65 31.98 -42.28
C LEU A 632 -21.59 32.63 -43.32
N GLU A 633 -22.71 31.99 -43.59
CA GLU A 633 -23.84 32.64 -44.25
C GLU A 633 -24.38 33.69 -43.27
N THR A 634 -24.18 34.95 -43.64
CA THR A 634 -24.81 36.14 -43.05
C THR A 634 -26.28 36.21 -43.35
#